data_AF-A0A4P5WBA4-F1
#
_entry.id   AF-A0A4P5WBA4-F1
#
_cell.length_a   1.000
_cell.length_b   1.000
_cell.length_c   1.000
_cell.angle_alpha   90.00
_cell.angle_beta   90.00
_cell.angle_gamma   90.00
#
_symmetry.space_group_name_H-M   'P 1'
#
loop_
_entity.id
_entity.type
_entity.pdbx_description
1 polymer ?
#
loop_
_entity_poly.entity_id
_entity_poly.type
_entity_poly.pdbx_seq_one_letter_code
_entity_poly.pdbx_strand_id
1 'polypeptide(L)' 'MMGNLGIQPDVIEKCLNHTEENKVKRIYQRQELKTEQSQAWQVLGDRLRFLVQSDLTR' A
#
# COMPACT_ATOMS: atom_id res chain seq x y z
N MET A 1 -4.78 -5.30 4.74
CA MET A 1 -4.28 -6.18 3.66
C MET A 1 -2.79 -5.93 3.41
N MET A 2 -2.39 -4.75 2.92
CA MET A 2 -0.97 -4.39 2.69
C MET A 2 -0.08 -4.47 3.95
N GLY A 3 -0.59 -4.10 5.14
CA GLY A 3 0.18 -4.21 6.39
C GLY A 3 0.61 -5.64 6.73
N ASN A 4 -0.22 -6.65 6.43
CA ASN A 4 0.15 -8.05 6.62
C ASN A 4 1.19 -8.54 5.60
N LEU A 5 1.44 -7.76 4.54
CA LEU A 5 2.48 -8.00 3.54
C LEU A 5 3.76 -7.22 3.85
N GLY A 6 3.86 -6.60 5.03
CA GLY A 6 5.05 -5.87 5.48
C GLY A 6 5.20 -4.46 4.87
N ILE A 7 4.16 -3.93 4.23
CA ILE A 7 4.19 -2.56 3.70
C ILE A 7 4.08 -1.55 4.85
N GLN A 8 4.93 -0.53 4.81
CA GLN A 8 4.99 0.50 5.85
C GLN A 8 3.69 1.32 5.91
N PRO A 9 3.23 1.72 7.11
CA PRO A 9 1.97 2.44 7.28
C PRO A 9 1.89 3.74 6.48
N ASP A 10 2.97 4.52 6.40
CA ASP A 10 3.02 5.76 5.64
C ASP A 10 2.85 5.54 4.12
N VAL A 11 3.42 4.47 3.57
CA VAL A 11 3.18 4.05 2.18
C VAL A 11 1.73 3.64 1.97
N ILE A 12 1.15 2.88 2.93
CA ILE A 12 -0.26 2.44 2.86
C ILE A 12 -1.20 3.66 2.82
N GLU A 13 -1.00 4.64 3.70
CA GLU A 13 -1.82 5.87 3.71
C GLU A 13 -1.77 6.62 2.37
N LYS A 14 -0.59 6.67 1.73
CA LYS A 14 -0.44 7.27 0.40
C LYS A 14 -1.13 6.45 -0.69
N CYS A 15 -1.03 5.11 -0.65
CA CYS A 15 -1.77 4.24 -1.57
C CYS A 15 -3.28 4.43 -1.45
N LEU A 16 -3.80 4.66 -0.24
CA LEU A 16 -5.22 4.88 0.03
C LEU A 16 -5.70 6.29 -0.34
N ASN A 17 -4.79 7.20 -0.71
CA ASN A 17 -5.09 8.62 -0.95
C ASN A 17 -5.85 9.27 0.22
N HIS A 18 -5.58 8.84 1.46
CA HIS A 18 -6.24 9.40 2.64
C HIS A 18 -5.85 10.86 2.86
N THR A 19 -6.82 11.65 3.31
CA THR A 19 -6.57 13.04 3.72
C THR A 19 -5.77 13.04 5.02
N GLU A 20 -4.58 13.64 4.99
CA GLU A 20 -3.72 13.76 6.19
C GLU A 20 -4.28 14.82 7.16
N GLU A 21 -4.91 14.34 8.23
CA GLU A 21 -5.49 15.18 9.29
C GLU A 21 -4.42 15.82 10.18
N ASN A 22 -3.29 15.13 10.40
CA ASN A 22 -2.23 15.62 11.26
C ASN A 22 -1.50 16.79 10.59
N LYS A 23 -1.66 17.99 11.15
CA LYS A 23 -1.05 19.23 10.62
C LYS A 23 0.47 19.13 10.48
N VAL A 24 1.15 18.50 11.43
CA VAL A 24 2.61 18.34 11.41
C VAL A 24 3.02 17.42 10.26
N LYS A 25 2.38 16.25 10.13
CA LYS A 25 2.65 15.34 9.01
C LYS A 25 2.33 15.98 7.66
N ARG A 26 1.20 16.68 7.54
CA ARG A 26 0.82 17.36 6.30
C ARG A 26 1.84 18.42 5.86
N ILE A 27 2.43 19.14 6.81
CA ILE A 27 3.41 20.19 6.51
C ILE A 27 4.79 19.61 6.21
N TYR A 28 5.25 18.63 7.00
CA TYR A 28 6.64 18.17 6.95
C TYR A 28 6.84 16.84 6.20
N GLN A 29 5.83 15.99 6.11
CA GLN A 29 5.88 14.66 5.47
C GLN A 29 5.21 14.67 4.09
N ARG A 30 5.72 15.55 3.22
CA ARG A 30 5.19 15.80 1.87
C ARG A 30 5.75 14.84 0.82
N GLN A 31 6.68 13.95 1.19
CA GLN A 31 7.19 12.94 0.28
C GLN A 31 6.03 12.12 -0.31
N GLU A 32 6.06 11.96 -1.63
CA GLU A 32 5.01 11.22 -2.31
C GLU A 32 5.21 9.71 -2.23
N LEU A 33 6.45 9.22 -2.03
CA LEU A 33 6.76 7.78 -1.95
C LEU A 33 6.27 6.97 -3.16
N LYS A 34 6.34 7.54 -4.38
CA LYS A 34 5.77 6.92 -5.59
C LYS A 34 6.40 5.57 -5.94
N THR A 35 7.70 5.42 -5.71
CA THR A 35 8.43 4.17 -5.95
C THR A 35 7.94 3.07 -5.00
N GLU A 36 7.84 3.41 -3.73
CA GLU A 36 7.39 2.52 -2.66
C GLU A 36 5.91 2.17 -2.82
N GLN A 37 5.07 3.13 -3.23
CA GLN A 37 3.67 2.88 -3.59
C GLN A 37 3.57 1.90 -4.75
N SER A 38 4.38 2.06 -5.81
CA SER A 38 4.38 1.13 -6.94
C SER A 38 4.75 -0.29 -6.51
N GLN A 39 5.78 -0.42 -5.66
CA GLN A 39 6.17 -1.72 -5.09
C GLN A 39 5.07 -2.33 -4.21
N ALA A 40 4.42 -1.52 -3.37
CA ALA A 40 3.30 -1.98 -2.54
C ALA A 40 2.12 -2.51 -3.38
N TRP A 41 1.78 -1.81 -4.47
CA TRP A 41 0.76 -2.27 -5.40
C TRP A 41 1.15 -3.56 -6.11
N GLN A 42 2.41 -3.71 -6.50
CA GLN A 42 2.92 -4.94 -7.11
C GLN A 42 2.77 -6.13 -6.16
N VAL A 43 3.27 -5.99 -4.92
CA VAL A 43 3.18 -7.02 -3.87
C VAL A 43 1.73 -7.41 -3.56
N LEU A 44 0.83 -6.42 -3.46
CA LEU A 44 -0.59 -6.69 -3.27
C LEU A 44 -1.18 -7.45 -4.45
N GLY A 45 -0.86 -7.03 -5.69
CA GLY A 45 -1.30 -7.69 -6.91
C GLY A 45 -0.85 -9.14 -7.00
N ASP A 46 0.40 -9.44 -6.63
CA ASP A 46 0.93 -10.80 -6.58
C ASP A 46 0.16 -11.67 -5.57
N ARG A 47 -0.14 -11.11 -4.38
CA ARG A 47 -0.96 -11.82 -3.39
C ARG A 47 -2.36 -12.12 -3.89
N LEU A 48 -3.01 -11.16 -4.54
CA LEU A 48 -4.36 -11.33 -5.09
C LEU A 48 -4.38 -12.38 -6.21
N ARG A 49 -3.40 -12.34 -7.12
CA ARG A 49 -3.24 -13.36 -8.18
C ARG A 49 -3.11 -14.76 -7.60
N PHE A 50 -2.28 -14.94 -6.58
CA PHE A 50 -2.11 -16.23 -5.91
C PHE A 50 -3.44 -16.75 -5.34
N LEU A 51 -4.21 -15.90 -4.65
CA LEU A 51 -5.50 -16.29 -4.06
C LEU A 51 -6.49 -16.70 -5.15
N VAL A 52 -6.62 -15.90 -6.21
CA VAL A 52 -7.52 -16.19 -7.32
C VAL A 52 -7.13 -17.49 -8.04
N GLN A 53 -5.84 -17.71 -8.29
CA GLN A 53 -5.36 -18.95 -8.91
C GLN A 53 -5.61 -20.16 -8.01
N SER A 54 -5.38 -20.04 -6.70
CA SER A 54 -5.62 -21.13 -5.75
C SER A 54 -7.09 -21.54 -5.72
N ASP A 55 -8.01 -20.59 -5.86
CA ASP A 55 -9.45 -20.85 -5.90
C ASP A 55 -9.87 -21.56 -7.21
N LEU A 56 -9.25 -21.24 -8.34
CA LEU A 56 -9.55 -21.87 -9.64
C LEU A 56 -9.06 -23.32 -9.75
N THR A 57 -8.08 -23.71 -8.94
CA THR A 57 -7.54 -25.08 -8.90
C THR A 57 -8.24 -26.00 -7.89
N ARG A 58 -9.27 -25.51 -7.20
CA ARG A 58 -10.03 -26.24 -6.18
C ARG A 58 -11.37 -26.72 -6.70
#